data_AF-A0A3B0VAV2-F1
#
_entry.id   AF-A0A3B0VAV2-F1
#
_cell.length_a   1.000
_cell.length_b   1.000
_cell.length_c   1.000
_cell.angle_alpha   90.00
_cell.angle_beta   90.00
_cell.angle_gamma   90.00
#
_symmetry.space_group_name_H-M   'P 1'
#
loop_
_entity.id
_entity.type
_entity.pdbx_description
1 polymer ?
#
loop_
_entity_poly.entity_id
_entity_poly.type
_entity_poly.pdbx_seq_one_letter_code
_entity_poly.pdbx_strand_id
1 'polypeptide(L)'
;TGAQSLFGIKTKLQFGKTSVTAVFSQQQSETKNITIQNGAQQNSFKLTPLDYEDNRHFFLSQYFRDHYEKALSTLPIITSDINITKIEVWVTNVGPATEENRNIIAFTDLAEGKQKEIYNKYVHPIPNRAIPTNNSNSLIQRMDTAQLRNINTVSTYLTGDPLGIGKNNYFVAGQDFVKLENARRLKPSEYTVNKKLGFISLNTALNRDQALAVAVQYTVIGHDSVFQIGEFSDQGITSPKNLIVKLLKSNTLNTHMPMWNLMMKNVYSIGAYQVQPKGFILNILYSGNNQDVPTGYFTEGPANVKGVPLIHVLGLDNLDQQLNPIPGGDGFFDFINGAATQGGTFQASNGRLYFTVLEPFGEYIRDSVFPDNPNLANKYAFDSLYTLTKTGAEQFPDKNKYIIEGYYKSQSGADISLNAMNVPPGSVKVTAGGVPLTENVDYTVDYTLGRVTILNQGILNSGTPIHVSLENNSMFNLQQKRMIGIHIDHEFSKYLHFGGTILNLHERPLTQKVNYGEDPISNTIWGLDMAYSKNSRWLSKIFASLPGTNPNVASKINFNAEMAQFLPGHSKTVGKSGTSYIDDFE
;
A
#
# COMPACT_ATOMS: atom_id res chain seq x y z
N THR A 1 -7.39 -21.28 28.10
CA THR A 1 -6.21 -22.14 28.32
C THR A 1 -5.00 -21.43 27.76
N GLY A 2 -4.25 -20.74 28.63
CA GLY A 2 -3.25 -19.73 28.23
C GLY A 2 -1.84 -20.29 28.04
N ALA A 3 -1.22 -19.88 26.94
CA ALA A 3 0.20 -19.86 26.59
C ALA A 3 1.20 -20.55 27.54
N GLN A 4 1.60 -21.78 27.20
CA GLN A 4 2.82 -22.45 27.69
C GLN A 4 3.95 -22.31 26.65
N SER A 5 4.53 -21.13 26.45
CA SER A 5 5.68 -20.98 25.54
C SER A 5 6.98 -20.55 26.22
N LEU A 6 6.94 -20.26 27.51
CA LEU A 6 8.13 -20.09 28.35
C LEU A 6 8.27 -21.33 29.24
N PHE A 7 9.20 -22.22 28.90
CA PHE A 7 9.53 -23.35 29.76
C PHE A 7 10.71 -22.96 30.66
N GLY A 8 10.59 -23.16 31.96
CA GLY A 8 11.64 -22.75 32.87
C GLY A 8 11.42 -23.19 34.31
N ILE A 9 12.47 -23.01 35.11
CA ILE A 9 12.48 -23.27 36.54
C ILE A 9 12.71 -21.93 37.24
N LYS A 10 11.82 -21.58 38.16
CA LYS A 10 12.00 -20.48 39.11
C LYS A 10 12.13 -21.06 40.51
N THR A 11 13.18 -20.68 41.21
CA THR A 11 13.42 -21.10 42.59
C THR A 11 13.51 -19.87 43.46
N LYS A 12 12.77 -19.86 44.57
CA LYS A 12 12.86 -18.83 45.60
C LYS A 12 13.32 -19.48 46.90
N LEU A 13 14.44 -19.02 47.43
CA LEU A 13 15.05 -19.50 48.66
C LEU A 13 15.07 -18.36 49.67
N GLN A 14 14.73 -18.65 50.93
CA GLN A 14 14.79 -17.68 52.02
C GLN A 14 15.83 -18.14 53.05
N PHE A 15 16.84 -17.32 53.28
CA PHE A 15 17.90 -17.54 54.27
C PHE A 15 17.84 -16.42 55.32
N GLY A 16 17.00 -16.60 56.34
CA GLY A 16 16.76 -15.57 57.36
C GLY A 16 16.19 -14.30 56.74
N LYS A 17 16.98 -13.22 56.73
CA LYS A 17 16.63 -11.92 56.12
C LYS A 17 17.07 -11.76 54.66
N THR A 18 17.71 -12.77 54.08
CA THR A 18 18.11 -12.76 52.67
C THR A 18 17.15 -13.62 51.86
N SER A 19 16.59 -13.07 50.79
CA SER A 19 15.87 -13.83 49.78
C SER A 19 16.70 -13.97 48.52
N VAL A 20 16.75 -15.17 47.95
CA VAL A 20 17.44 -15.46 46.69
C VAL A 20 16.43 -16.01 45.72
N THR A 21 16.26 -15.32 44.59
CA THR A 21 15.39 -15.75 43.49
C THR A 21 16.27 -16.09 42.29
N ALA A 22 16.24 -17.34 41.87
CA ALA A 22 16.90 -17.80 40.65
C ALA A 22 15.86 -18.15 39.59
N VAL A 23 16.17 -17.83 38.33
CA VAL A 23 15.34 -18.14 37.18
C VAL A 23 16.21 -18.74 36.09
N PHE A 24 15.75 -19.84 35.52
CA PHE A 24 16.22 -20.37 34.25
C PHE A 24 15.01 -20.52 33.35
N SER A 25 15.02 -19.94 32.16
CA SER A 25 13.97 -20.14 31.17
C SER A 25 14.52 -20.31 29.77
N GLN A 26 13.79 -21.07 28.97
CA GLN A 26 14.04 -21.30 27.56
C GLN A 26 12.72 -21.12 26.79
N GLN A 27 12.78 -20.35 25.71
CA GLN A 27 11.66 -20.12 24.81
C GLN A 27 12.00 -20.72 23.43
N GLN A 28 11.10 -21.55 22.93
CA GLN A 28 11.25 -22.27 21.65
C GLN A 28 10.11 -21.96 20.66
N SER A 29 9.11 -21.17 21.04
CA SER A 29 8.03 -20.75 20.15
C SER A 29 7.64 -19.29 20.43
N GLU A 30 7.31 -18.56 19.38
CA GLU A 30 6.80 -17.19 19.48
C GLU A 30 5.32 -17.17 19.09
N THR A 31 4.44 -17.16 20.09
CA THR A 31 3.03 -16.87 19.85
C THR A 31 2.89 -15.35 19.71
N LYS A 32 2.57 -14.88 18.50
CA LYS A 32 2.24 -13.46 18.30
C LYS A 32 0.84 -13.20 18.84
N ASN A 33 0.77 -12.47 19.94
CA ASN A 33 -0.47 -11.97 20.51
C ASN A 33 -0.59 -10.48 20.17
N ILE A 34 -1.61 -10.13 19.42
CA ILE A 34 -1.92 -8.76 19.04
C ILE A 34 -3.08 -8.31 19.92
N THR A 35 -2.83 -7.33 20.78
CA THR A 35 -3.85 -6.75 21.64
C THR A 35 -4.19 -5.36 21.13
N ILE A 36 -5.46 -5.15 20.80
CA ILE A 36 -5.98 -3.85 20.41
C ILE A 36 -6.79 -3.32 21.57
N GLN A 37 -6.32 -2.23 22.15
CA GLN A 37 -7.07 -1.42 23.08
C GLN A 37 -7.59 -0.19 22.35
N ASN A 38 -8.78 0.25 22.71
CA ASN A 38 -9.50 1.30 22.03
C ASN A 38 -8.65 2.58 21.93
N GLY A 39 -8.15 2.85 20.73
CA GLY A 39 -7.30 3.97 20.38
C GLY A 39 -6.90 3.82 18.93
N ALA A 40 -7.16 4.84 18.11
CA ALA A 40 -6.70 4.84 16.72
C ALA A 40 -5.16 4.90 16.73
N GLN A 41 -4.53 3.72 16.69
CA GLN A 41 -3.08 3.59 16.59
C GLN A 41 -2.64 4.35 15.35
N GLN A 42 -1.78 5.34 15.56
CA GLN A 42 -1.17 6.10 14.49
C GLN A 42 -0.15 5.20 13.82
N ASN A 43 -0.43 4.81 12.58
CA ASN A 43 0.48 4.03 11.76
C ASN A 43 1.28 4.98 10.87
N SER A 44 2.48 4.57 10.49
CA SER A 44 3.30 5.28 9.51
C SER A 44 3.38 4.49 8.21
N PHE A 45 3.58 5.19 7.10
CA PHE A 45 3.86 4.59 5.80
C PHE A 45 5.02 5.33 5.15
N LYS A 46 5.76 4.63 4.30
CA LYS A 46 6.85 5.15 3.49
C LYS A 46 6.86 4.42 2.16
N LEU A 47 6.83 5.16 1.07
CA LEU A 47 6.79 4.69 -0.31
C LEU A 47 7.80 5.48 -1.14
N THR A 48 8.16 4.92 -2.29
CA THR A 48 8.97 5.54 -3.33
C THR A 48 8.15 5.62 -4.63
N PRO A 49 8.56 6.41 -5.63
CA PRO A 49 7.93 6.41 -6.95
C PRO A 49 7.76 5.02 -7.58
N LEU A 50 8.70 4.10 -7.32
CA LEU A 50 8.59 2.72 -7.81
C LEU A 50 7.40 1.96 -7.20
N ASP A 51 6.88 2.36 -6.03
CA ASP A 51 5.82 1.66 -5.31
C ASP A 51 4.40 1.91 -5.87
N TYR A 52 4.29 2.50 -7.07
CA TYR A 52 3.02 2.61 -7.77
C TYR A 52 2.38 1.22 -8.02
N GLU A 53 1.05 1.17 -8.08
CA GLU A 53 0.31 -0.08 -8.32
C GLU A 53 0.28 -0.47 -9.81
N ASP A 54 1.23 -1.30 -10.20
CA ASP A 54 1.36 -1.85 -11.56
C ASP A 54 0.21 -2.80 -11.94
N ASN A 55 -0.19 -2.79 -13.22
CA ASN A 55 -1.22 -3.66 -13.82
C ASN A 55 -2.59 -3.67 -13.12
N ARG A 56 -3.00 -2.56 -12.51
CA ARG A 56 -4.25 -2.46 -11.74
C ARG A 56 -5.19 -1.35 -12.18
N HIS A 57 -4.65 -0.21 -12.60
CA HIS A 57 -5.40 1.01 -12.89
C HIS A 57 -5.24 1.39 -14.36
N PHE A 58 -6.35 1.56 -15.09
CA PHE A 58 -6.32 1.78 -16.53
C PHE A 58 -7.34 2.83 -16.97
N PHE A 59 -6.88 3.82 -17.74
CA PHE A 59 -7.76 4.69 -18.53
C PHE A 59 -8.47 3.89 -19.62
N LEU A 60 -9.70 4.29 -19.93
CA LEU A 60 -10.54 3.59 -20.91
C LEU A 60 -10.15 3.90 -22.37
N SER A 61 -9.38 4.97 -22.61
CA SER A 61 -8.83 5.41 -23.89
C SER A 61 -7.87 6.59 -23.67
N GLN A 62 -7.11 6.99 -24.70
CA GLN A 62 -6.20 8.14 -24.60
C GLN A 62 -6.95 9.44 -24.33
N TYR A 63 -8.18 9.58 -24.83
CA TYR A 63 -9.01 10.76 -24.56
C TYR A 63 -9.25 10.98 -23.07
N PHE A 64 -9.58 9.92 -22.31
CA PHE A 64 -9.80 10.05 -20.86
C PHE A 64 -8.50 10.38 -20.13
N ARG A 65 -7.38 9.79 -20.56
CA ARG A 65 -6.03 10.12 -20.06
C ARG A 65 -5.71 11.61 -20.28
N ASP A 66 -5.83 12.09 -21.51
CA ASP A 66 -5.52 13.47 -21.91
C ASP A 66 -6.39 14.52 -21.18
N HIS A 67 -7.55 14.14 -20.65
CA HIS A 67 -8.45 15.05 -19.91
C HIS A 67 -8.35 14.90 -18.37
N TYR A 68 -7.57 13.94 -17.88
CA TYR A 68 -7.48 13.62 -16.45
C TYR A 68 -7.03 14.82 -15.60
N GLU A 69 -5.90 15.43 -15.97
CA GLU A 69 -5.31 16.54 -15.21
C GLU A 69 -6.19 17.79 -15.26
N LYS A 70 -6.72 18.10 -16.45
CA LYS A 70 -7.64 19.23 -16.63
C LYS A 70 -8.88 19.08 -15.74
N ALA A 71 -9.46 17.89 -15.68
CA ALA A 71 -10.65 17.62 -14.86
C ALA A 71 -10.39 17.71 -13.35
N LEU A 72 -9.12 17.62 -12.91
CA LEU A 72 -8.69 17.71 -11.51
C LEU A 72 -8.03 19.05 -11.17
N SER A 73 -7.89 19.96 -12.12
CA SER A 73 -7.22 21.27 -11.93
C SER A 73 -7.92 22.22 -10.95
N THR A 74 -9.22 22.00 -10.70
CA THR A 74 -10.08 22.86 -9.88
C THR A 74 -10.72 22.10 -8.72
N LEU A 75 -10.00 21.16 -8.12
CA LEU A 75 -10.46 20.46 -6.92
C LEU A 75 -10.94 21.45 -5.84
N PRO A 76 -11.98 21.09 -5.06
CA PRO A 76 -12.65 19.79 -5.00
C PRO A 76 -13.69 19.55 -6.12
N ILE A 77 -13.90 20.51 -7.02
CA ILE A 77 -14.87 20.40 -8.11
C ILE A 77 -14.23 19.72 -9.32
N ILE A 78 -14.81 18.59 -9.72
CA ILE A 78 -14.35 17.81 -10.88
C ILE A 78 -14.95 18.38 -12.16
N THR A 79 -14.09 19.01 -12.97
CA THR A 79 -14.44 19.68 -14.23
C THR A 79 -14.32 18.70 -15.40
N SER A 80 -15.12 17.64 -15.36
CA SER A 80 -15.24 16.69 -16.47
C SER A 80 -16.61 16.77 -17.13
N ASP A 81 -16.60 16.79 -18.46
CA ASP A 81 -17.82 16.76 -19.28
C ASP A 81 -18.34 15.33 -19.51
N ILE A 82 -17.67 14.31 -18.97
CA ILE A 82 -17.91 12.90 -19.27
C ILE A 82 -18.73 12.25 -18.16
N ASN A 83 -19.65 11.37 -18.53
CA ASN A 83 -20.29 10.45 -17.60
C ASN A 83 -20.42 9.05 -18.21
N ILE A 84 -19.67 8.07 -17.67
CA ILE A 84 -19.76 6.66 -18.06
C ILE A 84 -21.09 6.08 -17.58
N THR A 85 -21.92 5.61 -18.51
CA THR A 85 -23.24 5.04 -18.23
C THR A 85 -23.22 3.52 -18.13
N LYS A 86 -22.37 2.85 -18.91
CA LYS A 86 -22.24 1.38 -18.94
C LYS A 86 -20.81 0.96 -19.26
N ILE A 87 -20.36 -0.14 -18.66
CA ILE A 87 -19.06 -0.75 -18.94
C ILE A 87 -19.11 -2.26 -18.79
N GLU A 88 -18.41 -2.97 -19.67
CA GLU A 88 -18.04 -4.37 -19.53
C GLU A 88 -16.52 -4.50 -19.59
N VAL A 89 -15.95 -5.25 -18.65
CA VAL A 89 -14.51 -5.48 -18.56
C VAL A 89 -14.25 -6.97 -18.81
N TRP A 90 -13.35 -7.26 -19.73
CA TRP A 90 -13.01 -8.59 -20.19
C TRP A 90 -11.54 -8.88 -19.91
N VAL A 91 -11.26 -10.05 -19.35
CA VAL A 91 -9.89 -10.50 -19.07
C VAL A 91 -9.64 -11.89 -19.65
N THR A 92 -8.37 -12.22 -19.87
CA THR A 92 -7.95 -13.60 -20.15
C THR A 92 -8.46 -14.52 -19.03
N ASN A 93 -9.15 -15.59 -19.39
CA ASN A 93 -9.65 -16.55 -18.42
C ASN A 93 -8.52 -17.47 -17.94
N VAL A 94 -8.29 -17.50 -16.62
CA VAL A 94 -7.30 -18.34 -15.94
C VAL A 94 -8.03 -19.39 -15.10
N GLY A 95 -8.50 -20.45 -15.76
CA GLY A 95 -9.23 -21.54 -15.11
C GLY A 95 -10.37 -22.10 -15.96
N PRO A 96 -11.10 -23.10 -15.45
CA PRO A 96 -12.28 -23.62 -16.12
C PRO A 96 -13.30 -22.51 -16.37
N ALA A 97 -13.94 -22.51 -17.54
CA ALA A 97 -14.92 -21.52 -17.95
C ALA A 97 -16.22 -21.70 -17.14
N THR A 98 -16.36 -21.00 -16.00
CA THR A 98 -17.46 -21.28 -15.07
C THR A 98 -18.71 -20.42 -15.24
N GLU A 99 -18.69 -19.26 -15.92
CA GLU A 99 -19.90 -18.48 -16.29
C GLU A 99 -19.57 -17.23 -17.15
N GLU A 100 -20.48 -16.83 -18.06
CA GLU A 100 -20.45 -15.58 -18.87
C GLU A 100 -19.22 -15.32 -19.78
N ASN A 101 -18.64 -16.39 -20.34
CA ASN A 101 -17.49 -16.26 -21.23
C ASN A 101 -17.89 -15.91 -22.67
N ARG A 102 -17.06 -15.12 -23.35
CA ARG A 102 -17.24 -14.74 -24.76
C ARG A 102 -15.93 -14.83 -25.53
N ASN A 103 -16.03 -15.21 -26.80
CA ASN A 103 -14.94 -14.94 -27.74
C ASN A 103 -14.89 -13.44 -28.00
N ILE A 104 -13.70 -12.85 -27.90
CA ILE A 104 -13.50 -11.42 -28.16
C ILE A 104 -12.29 -11.19 -29.06
N ILE A 105 -12.39 -10.15 -29.89
CA ILE A 105 -11.27 -9.56 -30.61
C ILE A 105 -11.07 -8.15 -30.07
N ALA A 106 -9.95 -7.94 -29.40
CA ALA A 106 -9.63 -6.68 -28.75
C ALA A 106 -8.62 -5.91 -29.59
N PHE A 107 -8.95 -4.69 -30.01
CA PHE A 107 -8.06 -3.86 -30.83
C PHE A 107 -7.45 -2.74 -30.01
N THR A 108 -6.17 -2.47 -30.26
CA THR A 108 -5.41 -1.38 -29.63
C THR A 108 -5.97 -0.02 -30.01
N ASP A 109 -6.10 0.23 -31.31
CA ASP A 109 -6.48 1.53 -31.85
C ASP A 109 -8.00 1.74 -31.91
N LEU A 110 -8.82 0.84 -31.37
CA LEU A 110 -10.26 1.03 -31.41
C LEU A 110 -10.65 2.34 -30.72
N ALA A 111 -11.44 3.13 -31.43
CA ALA A 111 -12.00 4.41 -31.00
C ALA A 111 -11.00 5.54 -30.71
N GLU A 112 -9.70 5.37 -31.01
CA GLU A 112 -8.73 6.45 -30.88
C GLU A 112 -8.92 7.48 -32.00
N GLY A 113 -9.13 8.75 -31.64
CA GLY A 113 -9.60 9.81 -32.53
C GLY A 113 -8.52 10.76 -33.02
N LYS A 114 -7.29 10.68 -32.50
CA LYS A 114 -6.15 11.50 -32.93
C LYS A 114 -5.02 10.64 -33.45
N GLN A 115 -4.27 11.14 -34.44
CA GLN A 115 -3.17 10.38 -35.06
C GLN A 115 -2.06 9.99 -34.07
N LYS A 116 -1.78 10.82 -33.05
CA LYS A 116 -0.79 10.52 -31.99
C LYS A 116 -1.19 9.34 -31.09
N GLU A 117 -2.49 9.02 -31.05
CA GLU A 117 -3.09 7.98 -30.21
C GLU A 117 -3.17 6.63 -30.93
N ILE A 118 -3.06 6.64 -32.26
CA ILE A 118 -3.18 5.48 -33.15
C ILE A 118 -1.78 4.93 -33.44
N TYR A 119 -1.56 3.66 -33.09
CA TYR A 119 -0.29 2.98 -33.32
C TYR A 119 -0.14 2.48 -34.76
N ASN A 120 -1.20 1.91 -35.34
CA ASN A 120 -1.17 1.36 -36.68
C ASN A 120 -1.12 2.46 -37.75
N LYS A 121 -0.06 2.49 -38.55
CA LYS A 121 0.17 3.51 -39.57
C LYS A 121 -0.88 3.57 -40.68
N TYR A 122 -1.68 2.52 -40.85
CA TYR A 122 -2.71 2.40 -41.90
C TYR A 122 -4.12 2.70 -41.39
N VAL A 123 -4.26 2.96 -40.09
CA VAL A 123 -5.50 3.44 -39.47
C VAL A 123 -5.39 4.95 -39.33
N HIS A 124 -6.42 5.67 -39.78
CA HIS A 124 -6.43 7.12 -39.78
C HIS A 124 -7.64 7.64 -38.99
N PRO A 125 -7.47 8.74 -38.22
CA PRO A 125 -8.58 9.38 -37.54
C PRO A 125 -9.58 9.94 -38.57
N ILE A 126 -10.86 9.89 -38.24
CA ILE A 126 -11.89 10.54 -39.04
C ILE A 126 -11.94 12.03 -38.65
N PRO A 127 -11.86 12.97 -39.60
CA PRO A 127 -11.94 14.40 -39.30
C PRO A 127 -13.16 14.76 -38.45
N ASN A 128 -12.97 15.67 -37.49
CA ASN A 128 -14.00 16.15 -36.55
C ASN A 128 -14.61 15.07 -35.64
N ARG A 129 -13.93 13.93 -35.42
CA ARG A 129 -14.37 12.87 -34.50
C ARG A 129 -13.33 12.57 -33.41
N ALA A 130 -12.90 13.61 -32.71
CA ALA A 130 -11.91 13.50 -31.63
C ALA A 130 -12.45 12.77 -30.38
N ILE A 131 -13.77 12.82 -30.12
CA ILE A 131 -14.40 12.10 -29.01
C ILE A 131 -14.45 10.60 -29.35
N PRO A 132 -13.98 9.68 -28.48
CA PRO A 132 -13.90 8.27 -28.78
C PRO A 132 -15.24 7.57 -29.06
N THR A 133 -15.36 7.00 -30.24
CA THR A 133 -16.45 6.10 -30.65
C THR A 133 -15.89 5.00 -31.54
N ASN A 134 -16.65 3.93 -31.75
CA ASN A 134 -16.33 2.90 -32.76
C ASN A 134 -16.04 3.45 -34.16
N ASN A 135 -16.44 4.69 -34.45
CA ASN A 135 -16.33 5.35 -35.74
C ASN A 135 -15.40 6.58 -35.73
N SER A 136 -14.56 6.75 -34.70
CA SER A 136 -13.61 7.86 -34.58
C SER A 136 -12.38 7.72 -35.46
N ASN A 137 -12.09 6.51 -35.94
CA ASN A 137 -11.07 6.24 -36.94
C ASN A 137 -11.56 5.24 -37.99
N SER A 138 -10.73 5.01 -39.00
CA SER A 138 -11.04 4.18 -40.15
C SER A 138 -10.99 2.67 -39.88
N LEU A 139 -10.68 2.22 -38.65
CA LEU A 139 -10.38 0.81 -38.34
C LEU A 139 -11.57 -0.10 -38.69
N ILE A 140 -12.70 0.08 -38.01
CA ILE A 140 -13.86 -0.80 -38.17
C ILE A 140 -14.58 -0.55 -39.48
N GLN A 141 -14.61 0.70 -39.97
CA GLN A 141 -15.31 1.08 -41.21
C GLN A 141 -14.74 0.41 -42.46
N ARG A 142 -13.45 0.06 -42.45
CA ARG A 142 -12.77 -0.55 -43.59
C ARG A 142 -12.66 -2.07 -43.50
N MET A 143 -12.99 -2.66 -42.35
CA MET A 143 -12.91 -4.11 -42.13
C MET A 143 -14.25 -4.80 -42.43
N ASP A 144 -14.17 -6.04 -42.89
CA ASP A 144 -15.32 -6.93 -42.98
C ASP A 144 -15.66 -7.47 -41.58
N THR A 145 -16.68 -6.85 -40.98
CA THR A 145 -17.17 -7.26 -39.65
C THR A 145 -17.62 -8.72 -39.59
N ALA A 146 -18.03 -9.35 -40.71
CA ALA A 146 -18.42 -10.75 -40.73
C ALA A 146 -17.21 -11.67 -40.50
N GLN A 147 -16.04 -11.34 -41.06
CA GLN A 147 -14.79 -12.05 -40.81
C GLN A 147 -14.34 -11.88 -39.35
N LEU A 148 -14.52 -10.69 -38.78
CA LEU A 148 -14.19 -10.41 -37.38
C LEU A 148 -15.00 -11.26 -36.40
N ARG A 149 -16.20 -11.75 -36.78
CA ARG A 149 -17.06 -12.58 -35.92
C ARG A 149 -16.56 -14.00 -35.74
N ASN A 150 -15.70 -14.52 -36.61
CA ASN A 150 -15.29 -15.91 -36.58
C ASN A 150 -13.93 -16.10 -35.89
N ILE A 151 -13.92 -16.62 -34.67
CA ILE A 151 -12.71 -16.81 -33.87
C ILE A 151 -11.64 -17.70 -34.53
N ASN A 152 -12.06 -18.62 -35.40
CA ASN A 152 -11.17 -19.57 -36.05
C ASN A 152 -10.40 -18.95 -37.22
N THR A 153 -10.98 -17.94 -37.88
CA THR A 153 -10.41 -17.32 -39.09
C THR A 153 -9.97 -15.87 -38.89
N VAL A 154 -10.38 -15.22 -37.78
CA VAL A 154 -10.11 -13.79 -37.54
C VAL A 154 -8.62 -13.45 -37.54
N SER A 155 -7.77 -14.30 -36.99
CA SER A 155 -6.32 -14.07 -37.00
C SER A 155 -5.77 -14.05 -38.42
N THR A 156 -6.14 -15.01 -39.27
CA THR A 156 -5.72 -15.08 -40.67
C THR A 156 -6.25 -13.91 -41.48
N TYR A 157 -7.49 -13.48 -41.22
CA TYR A 157 -8.06 -12.29 -41.86
C TYR A 157 -7.28 -11.02 -41.49
N LEU A 158 -6.99 -10.83 -40.20
CA LEU A 158 -6.29 -9.64 -39.71
C LEU A 158 -4.83 -9.58 -40.16
N THR A 159 -4.11 -10.70 -40.18
CA THR A 159 -2.72 -10.74 -40.66
C THR A 159 -2.61 -10.79 -42.19
N GLY A 160 -3.71 -10.97 -42.91
CA GLY A 160 -3.78 -10.79 -44.37
C GLY A 160 -3.88 -9.32 -44.75
N ASP A 161 -4.86 -8.98 -45.59
CA ASP A 161 -5.12 -7.62 -46.06
C ASP A 161 -6.51 -7.12 -45.64
N PRO A 162 -6.78 -6.95 -44.33
CA PRO A 162 -8.12 -6.63 -43.84
C PRO A 162 -8.63 -5.25 -44.29
N LEU A 163 -7.76 -4.36 -44.78
CA LEU A 163 -8.11 -3.00 -45.25
C LEU A 163 -7.99 -2.84 -46.78
N GLY A 164 -7.67 -3.91 -47.51
CA GLY A 164 -7.57 -3.90 -48.98
C GLY A 164 -6.47 -2.99 -49.54
N ILE A 165 -5.32 -2.90 -48.87
CA ILE A 165 -4.20 -2.04 -49.26
C ILE A 165 -3.10 -2.78 -50.05
N GLY A 166 -3.29 -4.06 -50.36
CA GLY A 166 -2.34 -4.88 -51.11
C GLY A 166 -1.10 -5.29 -50.32
N LYS A 167 -1.18 -5.33 -48.98
CA LYS A 167 -0.08 -5.74 -48.09
C LYS A 167 -0.58 -6.75 -47.07
N ASN A 168 0.32 -7.57 -46.54
CA ASN A 168 0.04 -8.50 -45.43
C ASN A 168 0.85 -8.14 -44.18
N ASN A 169 0.47 -8.71 -43.04
CA ASN A 169 1.16 -8.64 -41.75
C ASN A 169 1.36 -7.22 -41.20
N TYR A 170 0.49 -6.29 -41.57
CA TYR A 170 0.51 -4.92 -41.03
C TYR A 170 -0.44 -4.72 -39.85
N PHE A 171 -1.24 -5.73 -39.50
CA PHE A 171 -1.80 -5.91 -38.16
C PHE A 171 -1.09 -7.07 -37.49
N VAL A 172 -0.39 -6.79 -36.40
CA VAL A 172 0.43 -7.76 -35.67
C VAL A 172 -0.31 -8.21 -34.42
N ALA A 173 -0.47 -9.52 -34.24
CA ALA A 173 -1.07 -10.09 -33.04
C ALA A 173 -0.24 -9.76 -31.79
N GLY A 174 -0.91 -9.41 -30.68
CA GLY A 174 -0.27 -8.94 -29.45
C GLY A 174 0.09 -7.45 -29.46
N GLN A 175 0.08 -6.80 -30.63
CA GLN A 175 0.42 -5.38 -30.80
C GLN A 175 -0.80 -4.58 -31.27
N ASP A 176 -1.36 -4.90 -32.44
CA ASP A 176 -2.51 -4.18 -32.99
C ASP A 176 -3.85 -4.79 -32.54
N PHE A 177 -3.85 -6.10 -32.23
CA PHE A 177 -5.01 -6.81 -31.72
C PHE A 177 -4.63 -8.00 -30.83
N VAL A 178 -5.55 -8.40 -29.96
CA VAL A 178 -5.46 -9.65 -29.19
C VAL A 178 -6.74 -10.45 -29.41
N LYS A 179 -6.57 -11.71 -29.81
CA LYS A 179 -7.65 -12.70 -29.89
C LYS A 179 -7.76 -13.42 -28.56
N LEU A 180 -8.94 -13.41 -27.92
CA LEU A 180 -9.20 -14.21 -26.72
C LEU A 180 -10.40 -15.13 -26.94
N GLU A 181 -10.15 -16.42 -26.80
CA GLU A 181 -11.18 -17.45 -26.73
C GLU A 181 -11.68 -17.56 -25.28
N ASN A 182 -13.00 -17.60 -25.10
CA ASN A 182 -13.62 -17.70 -23.78
C ASN A 182 -13.11 -16.66 -22.75
N ALA A 183 -12.96 -15.40 -23.16
CA ALA A 183 -12.61 -14.31 -22.24
C ALA A 183 -13.68 -14.19 -21.13
N ARG A 184 -13.22 -13.99 -19.90
CA ARG A 184 -14.08 -13.87 -18.71
C ARG A 184 -14.54 -12.43 -18.56
N ARG A 185 -15.86 -12.22 -18.45
CA ARG A 185 -16.42 -10.94 -18.04
C ARG A 185 -16.21 -10.75 -16.54
N LEU A 186 -15.59 -9.65 -16.13
CA LEU A 186 -15.49 -9.31 -14.72
C LEU A 186 -16.84 -8.82 -14.20
N LYS A 187 -17.20 -9.28 -12.99
CA LYS A 187 -18.37 -8.80 -12.26
C LYS A 187 -18.13 -7.37 -11.78
N PRO A 188 -19.16 -6.52 -11.64
CA PRO A 188 -19.02 -5.17 -11.10
C PRO A 188 -18.40 -5.11 -9.69
N SER A 189 -18.41 -6.21 -8.93
CA SER A 189 -17.75 -6.31 -7.63
C SER A 189 -16.23 -6.53 -7.70
N GLU A 190 -15.68 -6.86 -8.87
CA GLU A 190 -14.26 -7.18 -9.08
C GLU A 190 -13.43 -5.95 -9.52
N TYR A 191 -14.08 -4.83 -9.83
CA TYR A 191 -13.44 -3.58 -10.22
C TYR A 191 -14.27 -2.36 -9.81
N THR A 192 -13.61 -1.21 -9.73
CA THR A 192 -14.23 0.10 -9.53
C THR A 192 -14.10 0.92 -10.80
N VAL A 193 -15.07 1.80 -11.07
CA VAL A 193 -15.08 2.68 -12.24
C VAL A 193 -15.18 4.13 -11.78
N ASN A 194 -14.27 4.98 -12.24
CA ASN A 194 -14.46 6.42 -12.13
C ASN A 194 -15.25 6.90 -13.33
N LYS A 195 -16.55 7.18 -13.12
CA LYS A 195 -17.47 7.54 -14.21
C LYS A 195 -17.23 8.94 -14.78
N LYS A 196 -16.54 9.81 -14.03
CA LYS A 196 -16.23 11.18 -14.46
C LYS A 196 -14.87 11.29 -15.14
N LEU A 197 -13.88 10.54 -14.67
CA LEU A 197 -12.50 10.60 -15.18
C LEU A 197 -12.18 9.51 -16.21
N GLY A 198 -13.04 8.50 -16.37
CA GLY A 198 -12.90 7.50 -17.42
C GLY A 198 -11.73 6.53 -17.22
N PHE A 199 -11.62 5.96 -16.02
CA PHE A 199 -10.67 4.88 -15.71
C PHE A 199 -11.33 3.78 -14.86
N ILE A 200 -10.69 2.61 -14.83
CA ILE A 200 -11.03 1.49 -13.98
C ILE A 200 -9.89 1.16 -13.01
N SER A 201 -10.25 0.66 -11.84
CA SER A 201 -9.34 0.14 -10.83
C SER A 201 -9.74 -1.30 -10.49
N LEU A 202 -8.87 -2.26 -10.80
CA LEU A 202 -9.13 -3.68 -10.52
C LEU A 202 -8.88 -4.00 -9.03
N ASN A 203 -9.66 -4.93 -8.47
CA ASN A 203 -9.44 -5.38 -7.09
C ASN A 203 -8.20 -6.27 -6.95
N THR A 204 -7.75 -6.87 -8.05
CA THR A 204 -6.53 -7.67 -8.12
C THR A 204 -5.71 -7.21 -9.33
N ALA A 205 -4.40 -7.07 -9.15
CA ALA A 205 -3.50 -6.76 -10.26
C ALA A 205 -3.48 -7.93 -11.26
N LEU A 206 -3.38 -7.60 -12.55
CA LEU A 206 -3.28 -8.60 -13.61
C LEU A 206 -1.87 -9.17 -13.70
N ASN A 207 -1.77 -10.45 -14.06
CA ASN A 207 -0.50 -11.05 -14.43
C ASN A 207 0.02 -10.45 -15.75
N ARG A 208 1.33 -10.51 -15.96
CA ARG A 208 1.98 -9.91 -17.14
C ARG A 208 1.47 -10.50 -18.46
N ASP A 209 1.11 -11.78 -18.47
CA ASP A 209 0.61 -12.54 -19.61
C ASP A 209 -0.91 -12.43 -19.85
N GLN A 210 -1.65 -11.76 -18.95
CA GLN A 210 -3.09 -11.54 -19.11
C GLN A 210 -3.39 -10.30 -19.96
N ALA A 211 -4.40 -10.40 -20.82
CA ALA A 211 -4.93 -9.26 -21.54
C ALA A 211 -6.16 -8.67 -20.84
N LEU A 212 -6.36 -7.36 -21.00
CA LEU A 212 -7.48 -6.59 -20.47
C LEU A 212 -8.14 -5.82 -21.61
N ALA A 213 -9.46 -5.96 -21.76
CA ALA A 213 -10.23 -5.26 -22.76
C ALA A 213 -11.55 -4.74 -22.19
N VAL A 214 -12.13 -3.73 -22.84
CA VAL A 214 -13.36 -3.08 -22.38
C VAL A 214 -14.33 -2.76 -23.52
N ALA A 215 -15.62 -2.75 -23.18
CA ALA A 215 -16.66 -2.07 -23.92
C ALA A 215 -17.28 -0.99 -23.01
N VAL A 216 -17.45 0.23 -23.52
CA VAL A 216 -17.80 1.41 -22.73
C VAL A 216 -18.87 2.21 -23.44
N GLN A 217 -19.86 2.68 -22.69
CA GLN A 217 -20.89 3.61 -23.13
C GLN A 217 -20.89 4.82 -22.20
N TYR A 218 -20.98 6.02 -22.77
CA TYR A 218 -20.88 7.25 -22.00
C TYR A 218 -21.56 8.43 -22.71
N THR A 219 -21.89 9.45 -21.93
CA THR A 219 -22.43 10.72 -22.41
C THR A 219 -21.40 11.82 -22.22
N VAL A 220 -21.46 12.84 -23.08
CA VAL A 220 -20.63 14.04 -22.97
C VAL A 220 -21.55 15.26 -22.86
N ILE A 221 -21.31 16.13 -21.89
CA ILE A 221 -22.06 17.37 -21.71
C ILE A 221 -21.94 18.21 -23.01
N GLY A 222 -23.06 18.77 -23.46
CA GLY A 222 -23.14 19.52 -24.71
C GLY A 222 -23.34 18.67 -25.97
N HIS A 223 -23.51 17.35 -25.84
CA HIS A 223 -23.84 16.46 -26.96
C HIS A 223 -25.11 15.65 -26.66
N ASP A 224 -26.01 15.54 -27.66
CA ASP A 224 -27.28 14.81 -27.53
C ASP A 224 -27.16 13.29 -27.81
N SER A 225 -25.99 12.84 -28.27
CA SER A 225 -25.73 11.44 -28.63
C SER A 225 -25.01 10.69 -27.51
N VAL A 226 -25.32 9.40 -27.38
CA VAL A 226 -24.54 8.48 -26.55
C VAL A 226 -23.35 7.95 -27.33
N PHE A 227 -22.16 8.00 -26.72
CA PHE A 227 -20.91 7.54 -27.29
C PHE A 227 -20.64 6.09 -26.85
N GLN A 228 -20.08 5.28 -27.75
CA GLN A 228 -19.79 3.88 -27.49
C GLN A 228 -18.43 3.46 -28.07
N ILE A 229 -17.66 2.73 -27.25
CA ILE A 229 -16.39 2.09 -27.59
C ILE A 229 -16.57 0.58 -27.39
N GLY A 230 -16.22 -0.21 -28.40
CA GLY A 230 -16.46 -1.65 -28.40
C GLY A 230 -17.93 -2.03 -28.52
N GLU A 231 -18.22 -3.29 -28.27
CA GLU A 231 -19.54 -3.89 -28.36
C GLU A 231 -19.87 -4.60 -27.05
N PHE A 232 -21.11 -4.44 -26.59
CA PHE A 232 -21.59 -5.10 -25.38
C PHE A 232 -22.13 -6.49 -25.68
N SER A 233 -22.06 -7.38 -24.69
CA SER A 233 -22.54 -8.75 -24.79
C SER A 233 -24.05 -8.86 -25.07
N ASP A 234 -24.83 -7.84 -24.73
CA ASP A 234 -26.29 -7.78 -24.85
C ASP A 234 -26.82 -7.07 -26.11
N GLN A 235 -25.94 -6.66 -27.03
CA GLN A 235 -26.31 -5.97 -28.29
C GLN A 235 -26.66 -6.93 -29.44
N GLY A 236 -27.20 -8.12 -29.14
CA GLY A 236 -27.67 -9.07 -30.16
C GLY A 236 -26.60 -9.90 -30.87
N ILE A 237 -25.32 -9.78 -30.49
CA ILE A 237 -24.25 -10.65 -30.98
C ILE A 237 -24.20 -11.90 -30.11
N THR A 238 -24.67 -13.03 -30.63
CA THR A 238 -24.74 -14.30 -29.90
C THR A 238 -23.47 -15.15 -30.05
N SER A 239 -23.12 -15.89 -28.98
CA SER A 239 -22.05 -16.89 -29.02
C SER A 239 -22.32 -17.94 -30.10
N PRO A 240 -21.31 -18.41 -30.87
CA PRO A 240 -19.86 -18.25 -30.69
C PRO A 240 -19.24 -17.02 -31.36
N LYS A 241 -20.05 -16.06 -31.86
CA LYS A 241 -19.52 -14.88 -32.57
C LYS A 241 -18.72 -13.97 -31.65
N ASN A 242 -17.59 -13.50 -32.17
CA ASN A 242 -16.69 -12.60 -31.45
C ASN A 242 -17.33 -11.24 -31.20
N LEU A 243 -17.12 -10.70 -30.00
CA LEU A 243 -17.33 -9.27 -29.72
C LEU A 243 -16.08 -8.48 -30.12
N ILE A 244 -16.27 -7.30 -30.68
CA ILE A 244 -15.20 -6.36 -30.96
C ILE A 244 -15.09 -5.38 -29.79
N VAL A 245 -13.94 -5.33 -29.14
CA VAL A 245 -13.73 -4.54 -27.91
C VAL A 245 -12.43 -3.76 -27.98
N LYS A 246 -12.25 -2.78 -27.08
CA LYS A 246 -11.01 -2.01 -26.99
C LYS A 246 -10.02 -2.70 -26.08
N LEU A 247 -8.78 -2.86 -26.52
CA LEU A 247 -7.68 -3.38 -25.72
C LEU A 247 -7.10 -2.27 -24.83
N LEU A 248 -6.96 -2.55 -23.53
CA LEU A 248 -6.28 -1.66 -22.56
C LEU A 248 -4.90 -2.19 -22.15
N LYS A 249 -4.73 -3.52 -22.14
CA LYS A 249 -3.46 -4.20 -21.87
C LYS A 249 -3.37 -5.46 -22.73
N SER A 250 -2.24 -5.64 -23.41
CA SER A 250 -1.91 -6.86 -24.14
C SER A 250 -1.21 -7.91 -23.26
N ASN A 251 -1.20 -9.15 -23.73
CA ASN A 251 -0.36 -10.23 -23.21
C ASN A 251 1.09 -10.14 -23.71
N THR A 252 1.36 -9.30 -24.71
CA THR A 252 2.72 -8.95 -25.18
C THR A 252 3.07 -7.55 -24.71
N LEU A 253 4.20 -7.42 -24.01
CA LEU A 253 4.63 -6.17 -23.42
C LEU A 253 5.43 -5.34 -24.43
N ASN A 254 4.99 -4.11 -24.68
CA ASN A 254 5.74 -3.12 -25.46
C ASN A 254 5.48 -1.72 -24.90
N THR A 255 6.49 -1.11 -24.29
CA THR A 255 6.37 0.20 -23.64
C THR A 255 6.35 1.38 -24.61
N HIS A 256 6.71 1.16 -25.88
CA HIS A 256 6.71 2.20 -26.92
C HIS A 256 5.33 2.38 -27.58
N MET A 257 4.35 1.58 -27.21
CA MET A 257 2.99 1.68 -27.74
C MET A 257 2.17 2.70 -26.95
N PRO A 258 1.30 3.50 -27.59
CA PRO A 258 0.37 4.39 -26.89
C PRO A 258 -0.43 3.69 -25.79
N MET A 259 -0.83 2.43 -26.00
CA MET A 259 -1.53 1.62 -25.00
C MET A 259 -0.79 1.49 -23.66
N TRP A 260 0.55 1.53 -23.66
CA TRP A 260 1.35 1.55 -22.43
C TRP A 260 0.99 2.72 -21.50
N ASN A 261 0.58 3.83 -22.10
CA ASN A 261 0.22 5.06 -21.39
C ASN A 261 -1.20 4.98 -20.78
N LEU A 262 -2.02 3.99 -21.17
CA LEU A 262 -3.34 3.78 -20.56
C LEU A 262 -3.23 3.23 -19.14
N MET A 263 -2.13 2.55 -18.81
CA MET A 263 -1.88 2.13 -17.44
C MET A 263 -1.47 3.33 -16.58
N MET A 264 -2.25 3.60 -15.54
CA MET A 264 -1.99 4.67 -14.58
C MET A 264 -0.80 4.30 -13.69
N LYS A 265 0.18 5.20 -13.60
CA LYS A 265 1.41 5.05 -12.79
C LYS A 265 1.50 6.12 -11.70
N ASN A 266 0.35 6.66 -11.32
CA ASN A 266 0.18 7.77 -10.39
C ASN A 266 -0.73 7.40 -9.20
N VAL A 267 -0.90 6.10 -8.95
CA VAL A 267 -1.70 5.53 -7.87
C VAL A 267 -0.82 4.71 -6.94
N TYR A 268 -0.86 5.03 -5.65
CA TYR A 268 0.02 4.46 -4.63
C TYR A 268 -0.80 3.89 -3.47
N SER A 269 -0.58 2.62 -3.13
CA SER A 269 -1.21 2.00 -1.97
C SER A 269 -0.36 2.20 -0.73
N ILE A 270 -0.94 2.74 0.34
CA ILE A 270 -0.29 2.83 1.64
C ILE A 270 -0.50 1.57 2.50
N GLY A 271 -1.09 0.51 1.93
CA GLY A 271 -1.38 -0.74 2.65
C GLY A 271 -2.43 -0.62 3.75
N ALA A 272 -3.24 0.44 3.71
CA ALA A 272 -4.24 0.76 4.74
C ALA A 272 -5.66 0.61 4.22
N TYR A 273 -6.63 0.55 5.13
CA TYR A 273 -8.05 0.58 4.80
C TYR A 273 -8.79 1.46 5.80
N GLN A 274 -9.97 1.93 5.38
CA GLN A 274 -10.84 2.81 6.16
C GLN A 274 -10.05 3.96 6.81
N VAL A 275 -9.20 4.61 6.03
CA VAL A 275 -8.33 5.68 6.50
C VAL A 275 -9.18 6.89 6.89
N GLN A 276 -8.99 7.37 8.11
CA GLN A 276 -9.66 8.58 8.58
C GLN A 276 -8.99 9.81 7.98
N PRO A 277 -9.74 10.78 7.42
CA PRO A 277 -9.17 12.06 7.00
C PRO A 277 -8.49 12.79 8.17
N LYS A 278 -9.10 12.71 9.36
CA LYS A 278 -8.58 13.37 10.56
C LYS A 278 -7.29 12.71 11.03
N GLY A 279 -6.21 13.50 11.04
CA GLY A 279 -4.89 13.03 11.45
C GLY A 279 -4.19 12.20 10.38
N PHE A 280 -4.67 12.24 9.14
CA PHE A 280 -3.88 11.84 7.98
C PHE A 280 -2.87 12.94 7.69
N ILE A 281 -1.60 12.56 7.60
CA ILE A 281 -0.48 13.44 7.25
C ILE A 281 0.26 12.74 6.13
N LEU A 282 0.57 13.48 5.06
CA LEU A 282 1.41 13.02 3.96
C LEU A 282 2.39 14.12 3.62
N ASN A 283 3.65 13.74 3.46
CA ASN A 283 4.73 14.57 2.95
C ASN A 283 5.40 13.87 1.78
N ILE A 284 5.95 14.68 0.88
CA ILE A 284 6.84 14.22 -0.18
C ILE A 284 8.21 14.83 0.09
N LEU A 285 9.23 13.98 0.15
CA LEU A 285 10.61 14.37 0.37
C LEU A 285 11.45 14.02 -0.86
N TYR A 286 12.57 14.72 -1.05
CA TYR A 286 13.57 14.42 -2.06
C TYR A 286 14.93 14.21 -1.40
N SER A 287 15.52 13.04 -1.65
CA SER A 287 16.78 12.56 -1.06
C SER A 287 18.01 12.76 -1.95
N GLY A 288 17.87 13.37 -3.13
CA GLY A 288 18.97 13.60 -4.07
C GLY A 288 19.71 14.94 -3.89
N ASN A 289 19.45 15.67 -2.80
CA ASN A 289 20.17 16.91 -2.50
C ASN A 289 21.56 16.63 -1.95
N ASN A 290 22.47 17.61 -2.04
CA ASN A 290 23.85 17.48 -1.50
C ASN A 290 23.91 17.37 0.02
N GLN A 291 22.78 17.55 0.71
CA GLN A 291 22.63 17.36 2.14
C GLN A 291 22.11 15.94 2.31
N ASP A 292 22.82 15.07 3.05
CA ASP A 292 22.48 13.64 3.24
C ASP A 292 21.10 13.38 3.90
N VAL A 293 20.32 14.43 4.15
CA VAL A 293 18.98 14.37 4.75
C VAL A 293 17.94 14.70 3.69
N PRO A 294 16.94 13.83 3.46
CA PRO A 294 15.83 14.12 2.56
C PRO A 294 15.08 15.40 2.97
N THR A 295 14.78 16.27 2.01
CA THR A 295 14.08 17.54 2.27
C THR A 295 12.70 17.56 1.61
N GLY A 296 11.74 18.22 2.25
CA GLY A 296 10.39 18.40 1.72
C GLY A 296 10.25 19.50 0.66
N TYR A 297 11.35 19.96 0.07
CA TYR A 297 11.41 21.04 -0.92
C TYR A 297 12.66 20.89 -1.79
N PHE A 298 12.65 21.48 -2.99
CA PHE A 298 13.86 21.57 -3.81
C PHE A 298 14.80 22.66 -3.31
N THR A 299 16.09 22.35 -3.23
CA THR A 299 17.14 23.27 -2.74
C THR A 299 17.66 24.23 -3.82
N GLU A 300 17.41 23.90 -5.08
CA GLU A 300 17.81 24.64 -6.28
C GLU A 300 16.58 24.83 -7.19
N GLY A 301 16.59 25.87 -8.01
CA GLY A 301 15.48 26.18 -8.92
C GLY A 301 15.06 27.65 -8.91
N PRO A 302 14.05 27.99 -9.72
CA PRO A 302 13.46 29.32 -9.74
C PRO A 302 12.75 29.62 -8.41
N ALA A 303 12.51 30.90 -8.13
CA ALA A 303 12.00 31.37 -6.84
C ALA A 303 10.61 30.82 -6.46
N ASN A 304 9.81 30.40 -7.45
CA ASN A 304 8.49 29.79 -7.28
C ASN A 304 8.53 28.27 -6.98
N VAL A 305 9.72 27.65 -7.00
CA VAL A 305 9.89 26.19 -6.78
C VAL A 305 10.87 25.94 -5.64
N LYS A 306 11.94 26.74 -5.57
CA LYS A 306 12.96 26.62 -4.53
C LYS A 306 12.37 26.96 -3.15
N GLY A 307 12.53 26.05 -2.19
CA GLY A 307 12.04 26.24 -0.82
C GLY A 307 10.53 26.06 -0.66
N VAL A 308 9.81 25.70 -1.73
CA VAL A 308 8.37 25.43 -1.70
C VAL A 308 8.12 23.96 -1.35
N PRO A 309 7.17 23.64 -0.45
CA PRO A 309 6.84 22.27 -0.10
C PRO A 309 6.51 21.40 -1.33
N LEU A 310 7.10 20.22 -1.44
CA LEU A 310 6.90 19.32 -2.59
C LEU A 310 5.46 18.84 -2.72
N ILE A 311 4.73 18.74 -1.61
CA ILE A 311 3.29 18.44 -1.64
C ILE A 311 2.50 19.52 -2.41
N HIS A 312 2.86 20.80 -2.26
CA HIS A 312 2.27 21.90 -3.02
C HIS A 312 2.77 21.89 -4.47
N VAL A 313 4.09 21.75 -4.67
CA VAL A 313 4.69 21.70 -6.02
C VAL A 313 4.07 20.60 -6.88
N LEU A 314 3.74 19.45 -6.29
CA LEU A 314 3.12 18.30 -6.99
C LEU A 314 1.59 18.35 -7.02
N GLY A 315 0.99 19.47 -6.64
CA GLY A 315 -0.44 19.71 -6.78
C GLY A 315 -1.34 18.93 -5.80
N LEU A 316 -0.82 18.55 -4.63
CA LEU A 316 -1.53 17.83 -3.58
C LEU A 316 -1.89 18.68 -2.35
N ASP A 317 -1.50 19.95 -2.33
CA ASP A 317 -1.75 20.93 -1.27
C ASP A 317 -2.06 22.27 -1.92
N ASN A 318 -3.32 22.51 -2.26
CA ASN A 318 -3.82 23.73 -2.89
C ASN A 318 -5.06 24.28 -2.17
N LEU A 319 -5.57 23.58 -1.16
CA LEU A 319 -6.80 23.90 -0.45
C LEU A 319 -6.53 24.06 1.05
N ASP A 320 -7.43 24.76 1.73
CA ASP A 320 -7.48 24.77 3.19
C ASP A 320 -8.26 23.56 3.75
N GLN A 321 -8.31 23.43 5.07
CA GLN A 321 -9.09 22.39 5.76
C GLN A 321 -10.61 22.43 5.48
N GLN A 322 -11.13 23.54 4.93
CA GLN A 322 -12.52 23.69 4.50
C GLN A 322 -12.70 23.44 2.99
N LEU A 323 -11.64 22.99 2.30
CA LEU A 323 -11.58 22.74 0.86
C LEU A 323 -11.72 23.99 -0.02
N ASN A 324 -11.34 25.17 0.50
CA ASN A 324 -11.27 26.40 -0.29
C ASN A 324 -9.86 26.57 -0.89
N PRO A 325 -9.73 27.03 -2.15
CA PRO A 325 -8.42 27.29 -2.75
C PRO A 325 -7.59 28.32 -1.98
N ILE A 326 -6.33 27.99 -1.69
CA ILE A 326 -5.37 28.87 -1.03
C ILE A 326 -4.05 28.93 -1.84
N PRO A 327 -3.60 30.12 -2.26
CA PRO A 327 -2.31 30.25 -2.95
C PRO A 327 -1.15 29.78 -2.07
N GLY A 328 -0.32 28.87 -2.58
CA GLY A 328 0.85 28.34 -1.87
C GLY A 328 0.58 27.14 -0.95
N GLY A 329 -0.67 26.71 -0.83
CA GLY A 329 -1.07 25.60 0.06
C GLY A 329 -1.14 26.01 1.54
N ASP A 330 -1.74 25.15 2.36
CA ASP A 330 -1.76 25.29 3.82
C ASP A 330 -0.69 24.44 4.53
N GLY A 331 0.12 23.70 3.75
CA GLY A 331 1.17 22.82 4.22
C GLY A 331 0.68 21.41 4.58
N PHE A 332 -0.60 21.10 4.35
CA PHE A 332 -1.17 19.78 4.56
C PHE A 332 -1.70 19.20 3.25
N PHE A 333 -1.73 17.88 3.19
CA PHE A 333 -2.31 17.17 2.05
C PHE A 333 -3.82 17.41 1.95
N ASP A 334 -4.28 17.80 0.77
CA ASP A 334 -5.70 17.97 0.42
C ASP A 334 -6.40 16.60 0.42
N PHE A 335 -6.95 16.16 1.56
CA PHE A 335 -7.63 14.86 1.63
C PHE A 335 -9.04 14.91 1.02
N ILE A 336 -9.16 14.60 -0.27
CA ILE A 336 -10.44 14.51 -0.99
C ILE A 336 -10.73 13.04 -1.27
N ASN A 337 -11.65 12.48 -0.50
CA ASN A 337 -12.01 11.07 -0.58
C ASN A 337 -12.78 10.74 -1.88
N GLY A 338 -12.78 9.47 -2.28
CA GLY A 338 -13.52 8.99 -3.43
C GLY A 338 -12.74 9.07 -4.75
N ALA A 339 -11.41 9.10 -4.70
CA ALA A 339 -10.58 9.22 -5.90
C ALA A 339 -10.92 8.20 -7.00
N ALA A 340 -11.16 6.95 -6.62
CA ALA A 340 -11.47 5.86 -7.57
C ALA A 340 -12.88 5.94 -8.19
N THR A 341 -13.80 6.74 -7.63
CA THR A 341 -15.22 6.75 -8.03
C THR A 341 -15.72 8.13 -8.46
N GLN A 342 -15.30 9.17 -7.75
CA GLN A 342 -15.81 10.54 -7.90
C GLN A 342 -14.75 11.52 -8.45
N GLY A 343 -13.46 11.19 -8.33
CA GLY A 343 -12.35 12.08 -8.69
C GLY A 343 -11.93 12.92 -7.49
N GLY A 344 -10.76 12.64 -6.95
CA GLY A 344 -10.25 13.18 -5.70
C GLY A 344 -8.80 12.72 -5.54
N THR A 345 -8.19 13.00 -4.41
CA THR A 345 -6.76 12.74 -4.16
C THR A 345 -6.53 11.45 -3.37
N PHE A 346 -7.56 10.93 -2.68
CA PHE A 346 -7.43 9.74 -1.86
C PHE A 346 -8.66 8.81 -1.93
N GLN A 347 -8.43 7.52 -1.75
CA GLN A 347 -9.47 6.52 -1.57
C GLN A 347 -9.37 5.91 -0.17
N ALA A 348 -10.15 6.44 0.76
CA ALA A 348 -10.10 6.06 2.17
C ALA A 348 -10.41 4.59 2.42
N SER A 349 -11.34 4.01 1.65
CA SER A 349 -11.80 2.62 1.88
C SER A 349 -10.69 1.58 1.78
N ASN A 350 -9.67 1.85 0.95
CA ASN A 350 -8.58 0.91 0.67
C ASN A 350 -7.20 1.58 0.59
N GLY A 351 -7.06 2.76 1.20
CA GLY A 351 -5.78 3.41 1.46
C GLY A 351 -4.95 3.68 0.21
N ARG A 352 -5.55 4.28 -0.82
CA ARG A 352 -4.84 4.64 -2.06
C ARG A 352 -4.77 6.13 -2.27
N LEU A 353 -3.56 6.62 -2.51
CA LEU A 353 -3.27 7.97 -2.99
C LEU A 353 -3.38 8.00 -4.51
N TYR A 354 -4.02 9.04 -5.04
CA TYR A 354 -4.10 9.33 -6.46
C TYR A 354 -3.52 10.73 -6.69
N PHE A 355 -2.46 10.84 -7.47
CA PHE A 355 -1.96 12.15 -7.89
C PHE A 355 -2.90 12.78 -8.91
N THR A 356 -3.03 14.10 -8.88
CA THR A 356 -3.88 14.88 -9.78
C THR A 356 -3.30 15.01 -11.19
N VAL A 357 -2.05 14.60 -11.36
CA VAL A 357 -1.29 14.59 -12.61
C VAL A 357 -0.91 13.17 -13.01
N LEU A 358 -0.74 12.92 -14.30
CA LEU A 358 -0.49 11.61 -14.91
C LEU A 358 0.89 11.07 -14.56
N GLU A 359 1.90 11.95 -14.61
CA GLU A 359 3.31 11.61 -14.43
C GLU A 359 3.96 12.57 -13.42
N PRO A 360 3.58 12.53 -12.13
CA PRO A 360 3.99 13.51 -11.11
C PRO A 360 5.50 13.63 -10.96
N PHE A 361 6.25 12.55 -11.15
CA PHE A 361 7.70 12.52 -11.02
C PHE A 361 8.42 12.60 -12.37
N GLY A 362 7.70 12.68 -13.49
CA GLY A 362 8.24 12.61 -14.86
C GLY A 362 7.90 13.87 -15.64
N GLU A 363 7.01 13.75 -16.64
CA GLU A 363 6.56 14.84 -17.51
C GLU A 363 6.16 16.09 -16.72
N TYR A 364 5.47 15.95 -15.58
CA TYR A 364 5.06 17.10 -14.76
C TYR A 364 6.25 17.91 -14.21
N ILE A 365 7.32 17.23 -13.73
CA ILE A 365 8.54 17.90 -13.26
C ILE A 365 9.21 18.67 -14.41
N ARG A 366 9.17 18.13 -15.62
CA ARG A 366 9.79 18.75 -16.79
C ARG A 366 9.01 19.95 -17.28
N ASP A 367 7.72 19.77 -17.50
CA ASP A 367 6.92 20.70 -18.28
C ASP A 367 6.23 21.75 -17.41
N SER A 368 5.93 21.41 -16.15
CA SER A 368 5.26 22.33 -15.23
C SER A 368 6.20 22.93 -14.18
N VAL A 369 7.12 22.14 -13.64
CA VAL A 369 8.02 22.60 -12.55
C VAL A 369 9.29 23.27 -13.08
N PHE A 370 9.91 22.71 -14.11
CA PHE A 370 11.17 23.22 -14.69
C PHE A 370 11.12 23.43 -16.22
N PRO A 371 10.09 24.10 -16.79
CA PRO A 371 9.91 24.23 -18.24
C PRO A 371 11.13 24.86 -18.94
N ASP A 372 11.72 25.86 -18.31
CA ASP A 372 12.84 26.63 -18.87
C ASP A 372 14.22 26.17 -18.36
N ASN A 373 14.28 25.08 -17.58
CA ASN A 373 15.53 24.62 -16.94
C ASN A 373 15.81 23.13 -17.21
N PRO A 374 16.26 22.75 -18.42
CA PRO A 374 16.47 21.35 -18.80
C PRO A 374 17.44 20.58 -17.87
N ASN A 375 18.46 21.25 -17.33
CA ASN A 375 19.42 20.62 -16.43
C ASN A 375 18.77 20.21 -15.10
N LEU A 376 17.94 21.08 -14.52
CA LEU A 376 17.21 20.77 -13.28
C LEU A 376 16.08 19.77 -13.56
N ALA A 377 15.36 19.92 -14.67
CA ALA A 377 14.39 18.95 -15.13
C ALA A 377 15.01 17.55 -15.24
N ASN A 378 16.19 17.41 -15.86
CA ASN A 378 16.91 16.14 -15.95
C ASN A 378 17.39 15.61 -14.60
N LYS A 379 17.74 16.47 -13.64
CA LYS A 379 18.16 16.07 -12.29
C LYS A 379 17.00 15.50 -11.48
N TYR A 380 15.84 16.15 -11.55
CA TYR A 380 14.68 15.85 -10.72
C TYR A 380 13.71 14.85 -11.35
N ALA A 381 13.52 14.86 -12.67
CA ALA A 381 12.56 13.99 -13.34
C ALA A 381 13.04 12.53 -13.41
N PHE A 382 12.10 11.61 -13.18
CA PHE A 382 12.26 10.16 -13.24
C PHE A 382 11.44 9.58 -14.41
N ASP A 383 11.73 10.00 -15.65
CA ASP A 383 10.95 9.58 -16.83
C ASP A 383 10.96 8.07 -17.05
N SER A 384 12.08 7.40 -16.73
CA SER A 384 12.22 5.95 -16.84
C SER A 384 11.13 5.19 -16.08
N LEU A 385 10.55 5.79 -15.02
CA LEU A 385 9.41 5.23 -14.29
C LEU A 385 8.16 5.07 -15.17
N TYR A 386 7.97 5.98 -16.12
CA TYR A 386 6.79 6.04 -16.97
C TYR A 386 7.01 5.40 -18.34
N THR A 387 8.25 5.41 -18.85
CA THR A 387 8.61 4.90 -20.19
C THR A 387 9.13 3.46 -20.20
N LEU A 388 9.60 2.93 -19.06
CA LEU A 388 10.08 1.55 -18.92
C LEU A 388 9.16 0.73 -18.01
N THR A 389 9.42 -0.56 -17.94
CA THR A 389 8.81 -1.42 -16.91
C THR A 389 9.32 -1.04 -15.53
N LYS A 390 8.58 -1.37 -14.48
CA LYS A 390 9.03 -1.19 -13.08
C LYS A 390 10.45 -1.74 -12.84
N THR A 391 10.72 -2.96 -13.32
CA THR A 391 12.05 -3.59 -13.23
C THR A 391 13.13 -2.88 -14.04
N GLY A 392 12.76 -2.23 -15.15
CA GLY A 392 13.68 -1.40 -15.93
C GLY A 392 13.98 -0.07 -15.23
N ALA A 393 12.96 0.54 -14.61
CA ALA A 393 13.10 1.77 -13.84
C ALA A 393 13.95 1.58 -12.56
N GLU A 394 13.92 0.39 -11.95
CA GLU A 394 14.80 0.01 -10.83
C GLU A 394 16.30 0.14 -11.15
N GLN A 395 16.70 0.06 -12.42
CA GLN A 395 18.08 0.25 -12.87
C GLN A 395 18.53 1.73 -12.84
N PHE A 396 17.65 2.66 -12.45
CA PHE A 396 17.92 4.10 -12.31
C PHE A 396 17.78 4.57 -10.85
N PRO A 397 18.60 4.05 -9.92
CA PRO A 397 18.53 4.41 -8.50
C PRO A 397 18.93 5.87 -8.23
N ASP A 398 19.61 6.53 -9.18
CA ASP A 398 19.91 7.96 -9.18
C ASP A 398 18.65 8.82 -9.36
N LYS A 399 17.61 8.28 -10.01
CA LYS A 399 16.31 8.97 -10.21
C LYS A 399 15.27 8.62 -9.16
N ASN A 400 15.33 7.44 -8.56
CA ASN A 400 14.41 7.04 -7.49
C ASN A 400 14.75 7.72 -6.15
N LYS A 401 14.58 9.05 -6.09
CA LYS A 401 14.99 9.89 -4.95
C LYS A 401 13.83 10.53 -4.20
N TYR A 402 12.61 10.43 -4.72
CA TYR A 402 11.43 10.88 -3.99
C TYR A 402 11.00 9.84 -2.95
N ILE A 403 10.49 10.34 -1.83
CA ILE A 403 9.95 9.54 -0.74
C ILE A 403 8.57 10.11 -0.42
N ILE A 404 7.54 9.28 -0.46
CA ILE A 404 6.18 9.63 -0.03
C ILE A 404 6.01 8.99 1.34
N GLU A 405 5.89 9.80 2.39
CA GLU A 405 5.77 9.28 3.75
C GLU A 405 4.74 10.04 4.55
N GLY A 406 4.29 9.43 5.64
CA GLY A 406 3.26 10.04 6.44
C GLY A 406 2.74 9.17 7.56
N TYR A 407 1.67 9.68 8.16
CA TYR A 407 0.98 9.02 9.25
C TYR A 407 -0.52 8.96 8.96
N TYR A 408 -1.15 7.89 9.41
CA TYR A 408 -2.59 7.74 9.28
C TYR A 408 -3.19 7.06 10.49
N LYS A 409 -4.50 7.25 10.62
CA LYS A 409 -5.35 6.52 11.55
C LYS A 409 -6.37 5.77 10.71
N SER A 410 -6.46 4.46 10.91
CA SER A 410 -7.62 3.71 10.40
C SER A 410 -8.80 3.94 11.32
N GLN A 411 -10.01 3.85 10.75
CA GLN A 411 -11.23 3.85 11.54
C GLN A 411 -11.13 2.74 12.58
N SER A 412 -11.15 3.14 13.84
CA SER A 412 -10.95 2.25 14.98
C SER A 412 -11.84 1.01 14.84
N GLY A 413 -11.20 -0.17 14.88
CA GLY A 413 -11.89 -1.41 15.19
C GLY A 413 -12.09 -2.39 14.03
N ALA A 414 -12.14 -1.98 12.77
CA ALA A 414 -12.54 -2.93 11.74
C ALA A 414 -11.43 -3.89 11.33
N ASP A 415 -10.15 -3.53 11.43
CA ASP A 415 -9.09 -4.31 10.78
C ASP A 415 -7.79 -4.40 11.59
N ILE A 416 -7.27 -5.63 11.71
CA ILE A 416 -6.14 -6.01 12.53
C ILE A 416 -5.13 -6.72 11.63
N SER A 417 -3.99 -6.08 11.36
CA SER A 417 -2.89 -6.77 10.66
C SER A 417 -2.27 -7.81 11.57
N LEU A 418 -2.12 -9.05 11.09
CA LEU A 418 -1.40 -10.13 11.77
C LEU A 418 0.11 -10.04 11.58
N ASN A 419 0.57 -9.17 10.66
CA ASN A 419 1.97 -9.04 10.25
C ASN A 419 2.61 -10.40 9.89
N ALA A 420 1.83 -11.27 9.23
CA ALA A 420 2.23 -12.59 8.77
C ALA A 420 1.45 -12.91 7.50
N MET A 421 2.10 -13.10 6.36
CA MET A 421 1.43 -13.52 5.12
C MET A 421 1.25 -15.04 5.05
N ASN A 422 0.25 -15.51 4.31
CA ASN A 422 -0.07 -16.94 4.16
C ASN A 422 -0.28 -17.68 5.49
N VAL A 423 -1.13 -17.10 6.33
CA VAL A 423 -1.52 -17.67 7.62
C VAL A 423 -2.32 -18.98 7.39
N PRO A 424 -2.02 -20.08 8.10
CA PRO A 424 -2.80 -21.31 7.96
C PRO A 424 -4.29 -21.07 8.30
N PRO A 425 -5.23 -21.52 7.44
CA PRO A 425 -6.66 -21.43 7.74
C PRO A 425 -7.02 -22.01 9.11
N GLY A 426 -7.78 -21.26 9.93
CA GLY A 426 -8.20 -21.66 11.28
C GLY A 426 -7.16 -21.51 12.40
N SER A 427 -5.96 -20.99 12.10
CA SER A 427 -4.91 -20.75 13.11
C SER A 427 -5.08 -19.45 13.92
N VAL A 428 -6.05 -18.62 13.52
CA VAL A 428 -6.34 -17.33 14.15
C VAL A 428 -7.48 -17.51 15.15
N LYS A 429 -7.27 -17.05 16.39
CA LYS A 429 -8.32 -16.99 17.41
C LYS A 429 -8.47 -15.56 17.89
N VAL A 430 -9.68 -15.04 17.84
CA VAL A 430 -10.02 -13.67 18.26
C VAL A 430 -10.90 -13.73 19.50
N THR A 431 -10.59 -12.90 20.49
CA THR A 431 -11.40 -12.76 21.71
C THR A 431 -11.64 -11.27 21.99
N ALA A 432 -12.81 -10.91 22.50
CA ALA A 432 -13.10 -9.56 23.00
C ALA A 432 -13.56 -9.66 24.46
N GLY A 433 -12.87 -8.97 25.37
CA GLY A 433 -13.24 -8.96 26.80
C GLY A 433 -13.22 -10.36 27.45
N GLY A 434 -12.41 -11.26 26.90
CA GLY A 434 -12.31 -12.66 27.34
C GLY A 434 -13.31 -13.62 26.68
N VAL A 435 -14.25 -13.14 25.87
CA VAL A 435 -15.21 -13.97 25.12
C VAL A 435 -14.64 -14.29 23.73
N PRO A 436 -14.56 -15.57 23.30
CA PRO A 436 -14.14 -15.93 21.96
C PRO A 436 -15.18 -15.48 20.92
N LEU A 437 -14.70 -14.88 19.85
CA LEU A 437 -15.52 -14.44 18.71
C LEU A 437 -15.63 -15.55 17.66
N THR A 438 -16.66 -15.48 16.83
CA THR A 438 -16.90 -16.49 15.78
C THR A 438 -16.47 -15.96 14.41
N GLU A 439 -15.62 -16.72 13.70
CA GLU A 439 -15.20 -16.38 12.34
C GLU A 439 -16.38 -16.44 11.34
N ASN A 440 -16.41 -15.53 10.38
CA ASN A 440 -17.48 -15.24 9.42
C ASN A 440 -18.80 -14.72 10.02
N VAL A 441 -18.85 -14.47 11.32
CA VAL A 441 -20.00 -13.87 12.00
C VAL A 441 -19.58 -12.58 12.69
N ASP A 442 -18.62 -12.68 13.61
CA ASP A 442 -18.11 -11.53 14.38
C ASP A 442 -16.86 -10.92 13.75
N TYR A 443 -16.07 -11.70 13.03
CA TYR A 443 -14.89 -11.27 12.29
C TYR A 443 -14.63 -12.17 11.07
N THR A 444 -13.84 -11.73 10.11
CA THR A 444 -13.30 -12.54 9.00
C THR A 444 -11.78 -12.49 9.01
N VAL A 445 -11.14 -13.47 8.38
CA VAL A 445 -9.69 -13.51 8.24
C VAL A 445 -9.33 -13.61 6.76
N ASP A 446 -8.52 -12.66 6.29
CA ASP A 446 -7.77 -12.83 5.05
C ASP A 446 -6.48 -13.59 5.37
N TYR A 447 -6.50 -14.89 5.12
CA TYR A 447 -5.36 -15.77 5.34
C TYR A 447 -4.19 -15.50 4.39
N THR A 448 -4.46 -14.93 3.22
CA THR A 448 -3.41 -14.61 2.23
C THR A 448 -2.65 -13.35 2.65
N LEU A 449 -3.38 -12.30 3.00
CA LEU A 449 -2.83 -11.01 3.43
C LEU A 449 -2.46 -10.98 4.92
N GLY A 450 -2.91 -11.95 5.71
CA GLY A 450 -2.61 -11.99 7.13
C GLY A 450 -3.37 -10.94 7.92
N ARG A 451 -4.69 -10.90 7.78
CA ARG A 451 -5.49 -9.77 8.30
C ARG A 451 -6.79 -10.26 8.89
N VAL A 452 -7.20 -9.70 10.01
CA VAL A 452 -8.48 -9.98 10.66
C VAL A 452 -9.37 -8.75 10.55
N THR A 453 -10.56 -8.90 10.00
CA THR A 453 -11.56 -7.83 9.90
C THR A 453 -12.70 -8.10 10.90
N ILE A 454 -12.94 -7.23 11.88
CA ILE A 454 -14.06 -7.35 12.81
C ILE A 454 -15.35 -6.86 12.13
N LEU A 455 -16.32 -7.77 11.99
CA LEU A 455 -17.63 -7.50 11.39
C LEU A 455 -18.63 -6.93 12.41
N ASN A 456 -18.54 -7.36 13.67
CA ASN A 456 -19.51 -7.01 14.70
C ASN A 456 -19.25 -5.60 15.27
N GLN A 457 -20.03 -4.63 14.79
CA GLN A 457 -19.94 -3.22 15.20
C GLN A 457 -20.23 -2.98 16.68
N GLY A 458 -21.01 -3.85 17.34
CA GLY A 458 -21.28 -3.75 18.77
C GLY A 458 -20.02 -3.91 19.62
N ILE A 459 -19.11 -4.79 19.18
CA ILE A 459 -17.82 -5.03 19.85
C ILE A 459 -16.91 -3.81 19.66
N LEU A 460 -16.88 -3.23 18.46
CA LEU A 460 -16.06 -2.05 18.15
C LEU A 460 -16.49 -0.83 18.95
N ASN A 461 -17.80 -0.61 19.04
CA ASN A 461 -18.38 0.52 19.77
C ASN A 461 -18.28 0.36 21.29
N SER A 462 -18.17 -0.87 21.79
CA SER A 462 -18.05 -1.16 23.24
C SER A 462 -16.70 -0.73 23.82
N GLY A 463 -15.67 -0.57 22.98
CA GLY A 463 -14.30 -0.29 23.41
C GLY A 463 -13.62 -1.39 24.21
N THR A 464 -14.21 -2.57 24.22
CA THR A 464 -13.63 -3.76 24.84
C THR A 464 -12.35 -4.14 24.09
N PRO A 465 -11.21 -4.37 24.79
CA PRO A 465 -10.00 -4.83 24.16
C PRO A 465 -10.19 -6.13 23.38
N ILE A 466 -9.67 -6.16 22.15
CA ILE A 466 -9.69 -7.34 21.27
C ILE A 466 -8.30 -7.97 21.29
N HIS A 467 -8.23 -9.25 21.63
CA HIS A 467 -7.00 -10.04 21.57
C HIS A 467 -7.09 -11.01 20.40
N VAL A 468 -6.11 -10.93 19.51
CA VAL A 468 -5.92 -11.87 18.42
C VAL A 468 -4.67 -12.68 18.72
N SER A 469 -4.84 -13.99 18.83
CA SER A 469 -3.73 -14.94 18.94
C SER A 469 -3.60 -15.70 17.63
N LEU A 470 -2.39 -15.71 17.07
CA LEU A 470 -2.03 -16.51 15.93
C LEU A 470 -1.02 -17.58 16.37
N GLU A 471 -1.30 -18.84 16.03
CA GLU A 471 -0.29 -19.90 16.09
C GLU A 471 0.44 -19.95 14.74
N ASN A 472 1.55 -19.22 14.65
CA ASN A 472 2.33 -19.19 13.42
C ASN A 472 3.18 -20.47 13.32
N ASN A 473 2.84 -21.33 12.36
CA ASN A 473 3.64 -22.51 12.00
C ASN A 473 4.85 -22.19 11.11
N SER A 474 5.21 -20.91 10.95
CA SER A 474 6.46 -20.53 10.29
C SER A 474 7.65 -20.98 11.14
N MET A 475 8.06 -22.24 10.96
CA MET A 475 9.25 -22.86 11.53
C MET A 475 10.56 -22.23 11.04
N PHE A 476 10.51 -21.18 10.21
CA PHE A 476 11.63 -20.78 9.38
C PHE A 476 12.64 -19.83 10.03
N ASN A 477 12.46 -19.39 11.28
CA ASN A 477 13.50 -18.60 11.98
C ASN A 477 13.39 -18.62 13.51
N LEU A 478 13.17 -19.80 14.11
CA LEU A 478 13.14 -19.91 15.57
C LEU A 478 14.55 -19.92 16.17
N GLN A 479 15.06 -18.73 16.50
CA GLN A 479 16.21 -18.58 17.39
C GLN A 479 15.81 -19.00 18.81
N GLN A 480 16.55 -19.94 19.40
CA GLN A 480 16.28 -20.36 20.78
C GLN A 480 16.75 -19.27 21.75
N LYS A 481 15.85 -18.76 22.58
CA LYS A 481 16.18 -17.75 23.61
C LYS A 481 16.27 -18.42 24.97
N ARG A 482 17.37 -18.18 25.68
CA ARG A 482 17.60 -18.65 27.05
C ARG A 482 17.87 -17.46 27.97
N MET A 483 17.12 -17.37 29.06
CA MET A 483 17.36 -16.39 30.11
C MET A 483 17.78 -17.09 31.40
N ILE A 484 18.89 -16.65 31.99
CA ILE A 484 19.36 -17.10 33.30
C ILE A 484 19.49 -15.87 34.18
N GLY A 485 18.92 -15.94 35.38
CA GLY A 485 18.91 -14.82 36.31
C GLY A 485 19.07 -15.25 37.75
N ILE A 486 19.74 -14.43 38.53
CA ILE A 486 19.71 -14.50 39.99
C ILE A 486 19.52 -13.10 40.55
N HIS A 487 18.62 -12.99 41.51
CA HIS A 487 18.37 -11.79 42.27
C HIS A 487 18.50 -12.14 43.76
N ILE A 488 19.31 -11.37 44.47
CA ILE A 488 19.56 -11.50 45.89
C ILE A 488 19.05 -10.23 46.55
N ASP A 489 18.11 -10.34 47.47
CA ASP A 489 17.58 -9.22 48.25
C ASP A 489 17.85 -9.48 49.74
N HIS A 490 18.45 -8.49 50.42
CA HIS A 490 18.76 -8.58 51.84
C HIS A 490 18.06 -7.48 52.63
N GLU A 491 17.24 -7.90 53.60
CA GLU A 491 16.57 -7.00 54.53
C GLU A 491 17.51 -6.64 55.69
N PHE A 492 18.24 -5.54 55.58
CA PHE A 492 19.07 -5.01 56.67
C PHE A 492 18.21 -4.57 57.87
N SER A 493 17.03 -4.02 57.60
CA SER A 493 16.02 -3.67 58.61
C SER A 493 14.62 -3.69 58.01
N LYS A 494 13.58 -3.62 58.85
CA LYS A 494 12.17 -3.48 58.43
C LYS A 494 11.89 -2.25 57.53
N TYR A 495 12.86 -1.37 57.38
CA TYR A 495 12.76 -0.13 56.62
C TYR A 495 13.80 -0.03 55.50
N LEU A 496 14.80 -0.92 55.42
CA LEU A 496 15.90 -0.85 54.46
C LEU A 496 16.18 -2.23 53.87
N HIS A 497 16.02 -2.34 52.56
CA HIS A 497 16.45 -3.50 51.79
C HIS A 497 17.45 -3.09 50.71
N PHE A 498 18.29 -4.04 50.36
CA PHE A 498 19.28 -3.90 49.29
C PHE A 498 19.25 -5.16 48.44
N GLY A 499 19.04 -4.96 47.14
CA GLY A 499 18.99 -6.00 46.13
C GLY A 499 20.19 -5.94 45.19
N GLY A 500 20.51 -7.10 44.63
CA GLY A 500 21.47 -7.25 43.55
C GLY A 500 20.92 -8.24 42.53
N THR A 501 20.95 -7.86 41.27
CA THR A 501 20.44 -8.67 40.15
C THR A 501 21.55 -8.92 39.16
N ILE A 502 21.66 -10.15 38.65
CA ILE A 502 22.38 -10.44 37.42
C ILE A 502 21.51 -11.33 36.52
N LEU A 503 21.42 -10.93 35.26
CA LEU A 503 20.60 -11.54 34.22
C LEU A 503 21.44 -11.71 32.97
N ASN A 504 21.36 -12.88 32.34
CA ASN A 504 21.95 -13.14 31.04
C ASN A 504 20.85 -13.63 30.09
N LEU A 505 20.68 -12.93 28.96
CA LEU A 505 19.81 -13.33 27.87
C LEU A 505 20.69 -13.76 26.68
N HIS A 506 20.55 -15.01 26.27
CA HIS A 506 21.35 -15.61 25.21
C HIS A 506 20.47 -16.17 24.11
N GLU A 507 20.73 -15.77 22.88
CA GLU A 507 20.10 -16.27 21.68
C GLU A 507 21.06 -17.21 20.93
N ARG A 508 20.52 -18.35 20.52
CA ARG A 508 21.26 -19.32 19.72
C ARG A 508 20.63 -19.39 18.32
N PRO A 509 21.37 -19.01 17.26
CA PRO A 509 20.89 -19.15 15.89
C PRO A 509 20.92 -20.63 15.47
N LEU A 510 20.12 -20.99 14.48
CA LEU A 510 20.10 -22.34 13.90
C LEU A 510 21.33 -22.60 13.01
N THR A 511 21.85 -21.54 12.38
CA THR A 511 23.00 -21.55 11.47
C THR A 511 24.14 -20.69 12.02
N GLN A 512 25.36 -20.93 11.54
CA GLN A 512 26.52 -20.08 11.86
C GLN A 512 26.57 -18.82 11.00
N LYS A 513 25.99 -18.89 9.79
CA LYS A 513 25.76 -17.75 8.91
C LYS A 513 24.45 -17.09 9.33
N VAL A 514 24.52 -15.82 9.71
CA VAL A 514 23.37 -14.99 10.08
C VAL A 514 23.38 -13.73 9.25
N ASN A 515 22.21 -13.34 8.75
CA ASN A 515 22.07 -12.13 7.96
C ASN A 515 22.05 -10.88 8.85
N TYR A 516 22.45 -9.75 8.27
CA TYR A 516 22.42 -8.46 8.92
C TYR A 516 21.01 -8.13 9.42
N GLY A 517 20.90 -7.80 10.72
CA GLY A 517 19.63 -7.54 11.39
C GLY A 517 19.02 -8.74 12.12
N GLU A 518 19.53 -9.96 11.89
CA GLU A 518 19.15 -11.18 12.63
C GLU A 518 20.24 -11.65 13.61
N ASP A 519 21.11 -10.72 14.02
CA ASP A 519 22.28 -11.02 14.83
C ASP A 519 21.93 -11.53 16.24
N PRO A 520 22.37 -12.74 16.61
CA PRO A 520 21.99 -13.35 17.89
C PRO A 520 22.70 -12.68 19.06
N ILE A 521 21.92 -12.18 20.01
CA ILE A 521 22.45 -11.48 21.18
C ILE A 521 22.88 -12.41 22.31
N SER A 522 23.82 -11.94 23.12
CA SER A 522 24.24 -12.58 24.37
C SER A 522 24.53 -11.51 25.42
N ASN A 523 23.47 -10.86 25.88
CA ASN A 523 23.56 -9.67 26.72
C ASN A 523 23.51 -10.03 28.21
N THR A 524 24.32 -9.35 29.00
CA THR A 524 24.32 -9.49 30.47
C THR A 524 23.95 -8.15 31.10
N ILE A 525 22.99 -8.17 32.01
CA ILE A 525 22.65 -7.03 32.87
C ILE A 525 23.02 -7.41 34.28
N TRP A 526 23.76 -6.54 34.96
CA TRP A 526 23.86 -6.61 36.41
C TRP A 526 23.43 -5.28 37.01
N GLY A 527 22.84 -5.33 38.19
CA GLY A 527 22.36 -4.14 38.85
C GLY A 527 22.27 -4.30 40.35
N LEU A 528 22.19 -3.17 41.03
CA LEU A 528 22.03 -3.04 42.46
C LEU A 528 20.84 -2.13 42.72
N ASP A 529 20.02 -2.49 43.67
CA ASP A 529 18.85 -1.72 44.09
C ASP A 529 18.86 -1.53 45.60
N MET A 530 18.36 -0.38 46.04
CA MET A 530 18.22 -0.03 47.43
C MET A 530 16.88 0.63 47.61
N ALA A 531 16.13 0.21 48.62
CA ALA A 531 14.93 0.91 48.98
C ALA A 531 14.76 1.05 50.48
N TYR A 532 14.47 2.29 50.86
CA TYR A 532 14.31 2.76 52.22
C TYR A 532 12.92 3.34 52.39
N SER A 533 12.16 2.86 53.38
CA SER A 533 10.78 3.28 53.61
C SER A 533 10.51 3.36 55.11
N LYS A 534 10.35 4.57 55.66
CA LYS A 534 10.09 4.79 57.09
C LYS A 534 9.12 5.94 57.33
N ASN A 535 8.25 5.79 58.34
CA ASN A 535 7.38 6.87 58.78
C ASN A 535 8.21 7.98 59.47
N SER A 536 8.01 9.23 59.06
CA SER A 536 8.72 10.39 59.59
C SER A 536 7.82 11.22 60.49
N ARG A 537 8.05 11.12 61.80
CA ARG A 537 7.32 11.92 62.80
C ARG A 537 7.63 13.41 62.69
N TRP A 538 8.82 13.79 62.24
CA TRP A 538 9.21 15.18 62.05
C TRP A 538 8.42 15.83 60.91
N LEU A 539 8.30 15.15 59.76
CA LEU A 539 7.46 15.62 58.65
C LEU A 539 5.98 15.68 59.06
N SER A 540 5.47 14.64 59.74
CA SER A 540 4.10 14.66 60.24
C SER A 540 3.81 15.89 61.11
N LYS A 541 4.76 16.29 61.98
CA LYS A 541 4.62 17.46 62.85
C LYS A 541 4.65 18.79 62.09
N ILE A 542 5.51 18.91 61.08
CA ILE A 542 5.58 20.12 60.24
C ILE A 542 4.25 20.30 59.49
N PHE A 543 3.77 19.25 58.83
CA PHE A 543 2.52 19.32 58.08
C PHE A 543 1.32 19.57 59.00
N ALA A 544 1.28 18.95 60.19
CA ALA A 544 0.25 19.20 61.19
C ALA A 544 0.25 20.65 61.75
N SER A 545 1.33 21.41 61.59
CA SER A 545 1.42 22.81 62.04
C SER A 545 0.92 23.84 61.02
N LEU A 546 0.61 23.41 59.79
CA LEU A 546 0.07 24.28 58.75
C LEU A 546 -1.47 24.44 58.90
N PRO A 547 -1.99 25.68 58.88
CA PRO A 547 -3.43 25.94 58.97
C PRO A 547 -4.22 25.23 57.87
N GLY A 548 -5.34 24.58 58.21
CA GLY A 548 -6.22 23.89 57.25
C GLY A 548 -5.85 22.44 56.93
N THR A 549 -4.87 21.85 57.63
CA THR A 549 -4.46 20.44 57.45
C THR A 549 -4.95 19.52 58.56
N ASN A 550 -5.08 18.22 58.27
CA ASN A 550 -5.49 17.21 59.26
C ASN A 550 -4.26 16.62 59.98
N PRO A 551 -4.09 16.81 61.29
CA PRO A 551 -2.87 16.45 62.03
C PRO A 551 -2.67 14.95 62.27
N ASN A 552 -3.64 14.09 61.91
CA ASN A 552 -3.63 12.67 62.24
C ASN A 552 -3.10 11.75 61.12
N VAL A 553 -2.56 12.31 60.03
CA VAL A 553 -2.05 11.53 58.90
C VAL A 553 -0.53 11.33 59.03
N ALA A 554 -0.08 10.07 59.06
CA ALA A 554 1.33 9.75 59.15
C ALA A 554 2.07 10.06 57.83
N SER A 555 3.12 10.87 57.90
CA SER A 555 4.03 11.11 56.78
C SER A 555 5.04 9.96 56.63
N LYS A 556 5.29 9.54 55.39
CA LYS A 556 6.19 8.44 55.05
C LYS A 556 7.29 8.94 54.12
N ILE A 557 8.54 8.63 54.42
CA ILE A 557 9.68 8.87 53.53
C ILE A 557 9.97 7.57 52.81
N ASN A 558 9.93 7.61 51.49
CA ASN A 558 10.36 6.52 50.61
C ASN A 558 11.55 7.04 49.78
N PHE A 559 12.63 6.28 49.75
CA PHE A 559 13.80 6.54 48.93
C PHE A 559 14.16 5.24 48.22
N ASN A 560 14.17 5.27 46.89
CA ASN A 560 14.57 4.14 46.06
C ASN A 560 15.72 4.57 45.17
N ALA A 561 16.74 3.74 45.06
CA ALA A 561 17.87 3.94 44.16
C ALA A 561 18.13 2.63 43.43
N GLU A 562 18.41 2.72 42.13
CA GLU A 562 18.74 1.58 41.29
C GLU A 562 19.88 1.97 40.36
N MET A 563 20.83 1.06 40.19
CA MET A 563 21.91 1.17 39.22
C MET A 563 21.99 -0.13 38.45
N ALA A 564 21.99 -0.07 37.12
CA ALA A 564 22.19 -1.23 36.28
C ALA A 564 23.21 -0.91 35.18
N GLN A 565 24.03 -1.90 34.85
CA GLN A 565 24.93 -1.84 33.71
C GLN A 565 24.54 -2.93 32.71
N PHE A 566 24.36 -2.50 31.46
CA PHE A 566 24.14 -3.37 30.32
C PHE A 566 25.47 -3.68 29.64
N LEU A 567 25.81 -4.96 29.56
CA LEU A 567 26.99 -5.46 28.86
C LEU A 567 26.50 -6.18 27.59
N PRO A 568 26.55 -5.51 26.42
CA PRO A 568 26.17 -6.15 25.16
C PRO A 568 27.17 -7.25 24.80
N GLY A 569 26.68 -8.32 24.20
CA GLY A 569 27.50 -9.41 23.68
C GLY A 569 26.83 -10.12 22.53
N HIS A 570 27.58 -10.95 21.80
CA HIS A 570 27.08 -11.76 20.70
C HIS A 570 27.22 -13.25 20.99
N SER A 571 26.42 -14.09 20.32
CA SER A 571 26.55 -15.54 20.42
C SER A 571 27.92 -16.01 19.91
N LYS A 572 28.56 -16.97 20.58
CA LYS A 572 29.82 -17.58 20.09
C LYS A 572 29.60 -18.46 18.85
N THR A 573 28.34 -18.77 18.54
CA THR A 573 27.94 -19.57 17.37
C THR A 573 28.23 -18.85 16.06
N VAL A 574 28.25 -17.51 16.06
CA VAL A 574 28.57 -16.64 14.90
C VAL A 574 30.06 -16.24 14.86
N GLY A 575 30.93 -17.09 15.42
CA GLY A 575 32.38 -16.88 15.46
C GLY A 575 32.87 -15.96 16.59
N LYS A 576 34.20 -15.81 16.68
CA LYS A 576 34.86 -15.01 17.74
C LYS A 576 34.69 -13.50 17.55
N SER A 577 34.46 -13.05 16.32
CA SER A 577 34.28 -11.65 15.95
C SER A 577 32.82 -11.22 15.82
N GLY A 578 31.86 -12.15 15.93
CA GLY A 578 30.44 -11.83 15.75
C GLY A 578 30.12 -11.40 14.31
N THR A 579 30.46 -12.24 13.33
CA THR A 579 30.28 -11.91 11.92
C THR A 579 28.82 -11.97 11.50
N SER A 580 28.37 -10.93 10.79
CA SER A 580 27.06 -10.83 10.17
C SER A 580 27.22 -10.62 8.66
N TYR A 581 26.35 -11.24 7.86
CA TYR A 581 26.42 -11.20 6.40
C TYR A 581 25.43 -10.15 5.89
N ILE A 582 25.93 -9.15 5.16
CA ILE A 582 25.07 -8.19 4.44
C ILE A 582 24.50 -8.84 3.18
N ASP A 583 25.30 -9.67 2.53
CA ASP A 583 24.95 -10.54 1.41
C ASP A 583 25.93 -11.74 1.47
N ASP A 584 25.42 -12.96 1.40
CA ASP A 584 26.23 -14.18 1.39
C ASP A 584 26.41 -14.77 -0.02
N PHE A 585 25.77 -14.19 -1.04
CA PHE A 585 25.77 -14.60 -2.44
C PHE A 585 25.45 -16.10 -2.64
N GLU A 586 24.72 -16.73 -1.70
CA GLU A 586 24.39 -18.16 -1.70
C GLU A 586 23.00 -18.48 -2.31
#